data_AF-A0A2V7ZVL9-F1
#
_entry.id   AF-A0A2V7ZVL9-F1
#
_cell.length_a   1.000
_cell.length_b   1.000
_cell.length_c   1.000
_cell.angle_alpha   90.00
_cell.angle_beta   90.00
_cell.angle_gamma   90.00
#
_symmetry.space_group_name_H-M   'P 1'
#
loop_
_entity.id
_entity.type
_entity.pdbx_description
1 polymer ?
#
loop_
_entity_poly.entity_id
_entity_poly.type
_entity_poly.pdbx_seq_one_letter_code
_entity_poly.pdbx_strand_id
1 'polypeptide(L)'
;MSRLEAALWRAETLNDEPAAPPTVSGGQGSRDCATGGKRPPDRTSAGQRPPDSAKAKRVEQALAAIMAPAPDAAPARVTPDGVVAERLVTTDRLDFSTVEQYRKLAATLHHAQVERDLKVVMVSSAVSGDGKTLTSTNLALTLSESYHRRVLLIDADLRRPSVHRVFQLKNAGGLSECLTAETERRLPLVQATPYLSLMLAGRPDSDPMSGLTSNRMRRLVGEAAATFDWVIIDTPPVVLMPDANLLAAMADAAILVIGAGKTPYKLITRAVDTLGRGKIIGVVLNRVDRRNVAGGYTYGYYGER
;
A
#
# COMPACT_ATOMS: atom_id res chain seq x y z
N MET A 1 -14.45 5.32 18.24
CA MET A 1 -14.66 4.03 17.56
C MET A 1 -14.53 4.24 16.08
N SER A 2 -13.60 3.53 15.44
CA SER A 2 -13.39 3.58 13.99
C SER A 2 -14.56 2.97 13.21
N ARG A 3 -14.69 3.23 11.90
CA ARG A 3 -15.68 2.52 11.06
C ARG A 3 -15.43 1.02 11.02
N LEU A 4 -14.18 0.58 11.16
CA LEU A 4 -13.84 -0.84 11.28
C LEU A 4 -14.32 -1.38 12.64
N GLU A 5 -14.09 -0.69 13.75
CA GLU A 5 -14.64 -1.07 15.06
C GLU A 5 -16.17 -1.02 15.07
N ALA A 6 -16.79 -0.02 14.43
CA ALA A 6 -18.25 0.07 14.33
C ALA A 6 -18.84 -0.96 13.35
N ALA A 7 -18.10 -1.38 12.32
CA ALA A 7 -18.49 -2.46 11.41
C ALA A 7 -18.27 -3.83 12.05
N LEU A 8 -17.17 -4.02 12.80
CA LEU A 8 -16.89 -5.19 13.62
C LEU A 8 -17.91 -5.32 14.75
N TRP A 9 -18.21 -4.22 15.45
CA TRP A 9 -19.24 -4.12 16.49
C TRP A 9 -20.64 -4.38 15.92
N ARG A 10 -21.01 -3.80 14.76
CA ARG A 10 -22.29 -4.12 14.09
C ARG A 10 -22.34 -5.58 13.64
N ALA A 11 -21.22 -6.14 13.18
CA ALA A 11 -21.13 -7.56 12.84
C ALA A 11 -21.19 -8.47 14.07
N GLU A 12 -20.80 -7.99 15.26
CA GLU A 12 -20.88 -8.70 16.53
C GLU A 12 -22.28 -8.61 17.17
N THR A 13 -22.92 -7.44 17.13
CA THR A 13 -24.22 -7.19 17.79
C THR A 13 -25.43 -7.72 17.02
N LEU A 14 -25.31 -8.05 15.73
CA LEU A 14 -26.39 -8.66 14.94
C LEU A 14 -26.55 -10.18 15.14
N ASN A 15 -25.64 -10.82 15.89
CA ASN A 15 -25.75 -12.23 16.29
C ASN A 15 -26.31 -12.42 17.71
N ASP A 16 -26.51 -11.33 18.46
CA ASP A 16 -27.04 -11.33 19.83
C ASP A 16 -28.48 -10.77 19.88
N GLU A 17 -29.32 -11.09 18.90
CA GLU A 17 -30.77 -11.04 19.18
C GLU A 17 -31.10 -12.22 20.09
N PRO A 18 -31.50 -12.00 21.36
CA PRO A 18 -32.06 -13.09 22.15
C PRO A 18 -33.32 -13.56 21.45
N ALA A 19 -33.37 -14.86 21.14
CA ALA A 19 -34.58 -15.53 20.67
C ALA A 19 -35.76 -15.11 21.55
N ALA A 20 -36.85 -14.68 20.91
CA ALA A 20 -38.08 -14.30 21.58
C ALA A 20 -38.46 -15.35 22.64
N PRO A 21 -38.87 -14.94 23.85
CA PRO A 21 -39.22 -15.90 24.89
C PRO A 21 -40.42 -16.74 24.42
N PRO A 22 -40.40 -18.08 24.66
CA PRO A 22 -41.54 -18.91 24.31
C PRO A 22 -42.74 -18.51 25.15
N THR A 23 -43.87 -18.29 24.47
CA THR A 23 -45.19 -18.17 25.09
C THR A 23 -45.55 -19.48 25.76
N VAL A 24 -45.52 -19.52 27.10
CA VAL A 24 -46.02 -20.65 27.88
C VAL A 24 -47.47 -20.37 28.25
N SER A 25 -48.38 -21.08 27.59
CA SER A 25 -49.77 -21.26 28.03
C SER A 25 -49.80 -22.23 29.21
N GLY A 26 -50.66 -21.93 30.19
CA GLY A 26 -50.73 -22.62 31.47
C GLY A 26 -51.22 -24.06 31.40
N GLY A 27 -50.78 -24.84 32.39
CA GLY A 27 -51.32 -26.16 32.75
C GLY A 27 -50.82 -26.57 34.13
N GLN A 28 -51.73 -26.65 35.09
CA GLN A 28 -51.51 -27.09 36.48
C GLN A 28 -51.20 -28.61 36.55
N GLY A 29 -50.40 -29.05 37.54
CA GLY A 29 -50.32 -30.48 37.87
C GLY A 29 -49.20 -30.89 38.84
N SER A 30 -49.56 -31.01 40.12
CA SER A 30 -49.04 -31.85 41.23
C SER A 30 -47.59 -32.38 41.31
N ARG A 31 -46.97 -32.08 42.48
CA ARG A 31 -46.11 -32.88 43.39
C ARG A 31 -45.60 -34.24 42.91
N ASP A 32 -44.28 -34.46 43.04
CA ASP A 32 -43.75 -35.43 44.02
C ASP A 32 -42.20 -35.37 44.19
N CYS A 33 -41.78 -35.87 45.35
CA CYS A 33 -40.47 -35.79 45.98
C CYS A 33 -39.62 -37.03 45.63
N ALA A 34 -38.32 -36.89 45.31
CA ALA A 34 -37.25 -37.79 45.76
C ALA A 34 -35.84 -37.46 45.21
N THR A 35 -34.91 -37.50 46.15
CA THR A 35 -33.43 -37.56 46.19
C THR A 35 -32.67 -38.27 45.05
N GLY A 36 -31.45 -37.76 44.74
CA GLY A 36 -30.27 -38.61 44.53
C GLY A 36 -29.31 -38.25 43.38
N GLY A 37 -28.06 -37.88 43.73
CA GLY A 37 -26.86 -38.22 42.93
C GLY A 37 -26.37 -37.23 41.86
N LYS A 38 -25.49 -36.29 42.24
CA LYS A 38 -24.65 -35.52 41.31
C LYS A 38 -23.50 -36.38 40.78
N ARG A 39 -23.41 -36.57 39.46
CA ARG A 39 -22.20 -36.99 38.73
C ARG A 39 -21.81 -35.84 37.79
N PRO A 40 -20.57 -35.35 37.77
CA PRO A 40 -20.19 -34.26 36.86
C PRO A 40 -20.13 -34.78 35.42
N PRO A 41 -20.58 -34.00 34.42
CA PRO A 41 -20.48 -34.42 33.02
C PRO A 41 -19.04 -34.32 32.54
N ASP A 42 -18.60 -35.36 31.83
CA ASP A 42 -17.37 -35.42 31.04
C ASP A 42 -17.28 -34.20 30.11
N ARG A 43 -16.18 -33.45 30.20
CA ARG A 43 -15.83 -32.42 29.22
C ARG A 43 -15.30 -33.10 27.95
N THR A 44 -16.21 -33.48 27.08
CA THR A 44 -15.94 -33.81 25.68
C THR A 44 -15.28 -32.62 24.96
N SER A 45 -14.16 -32.90 24.30
CA SER A 45 -13.66 -32.27 23.07
C SER A 45 -14.04 -30.79 22.84
N ALA A 46 -13.15 -29.88 23.23
CA ALA A 46 -13.11 -28.54 22.65
C ALA A 46 -12.65 -28.66 21.18
N GLY A 47 -13.60 -28.97 20.29
CA GLY A 47 -13.41 -28.79 18.87
C GLY A 47 -13.14 -27.33 18.61
N GLN A 48 -11.94 -27.00 18.13
CA GLN A 48 -11.63 -25.69 17.61
C GLN A 48 -12.62 -25.39 16.48
N ARG A 49 -13.55 -24.46 16.73
CA ARG A 49 -14.42 -23.91 15.69
C ARG A 49 -13.49 -23.32 14.61
N PRO A 50 -13.64 -23.71 13.34
CA PRO A 50 -12.88 -23.08 12.27
C PRO A 50 -13.17 -21.57 12.28
N PRO A 51 -12.20 -20.72 11.93
CA PRO A 51 -12.42 -19.28 11.86
C PRO A 51 -13.59 -18.99 10.91
N ASP A 52 -14.51 -18.16 11.37
CA ASP A 52 -15.81 -17.92 10.73
C ASP A 52 -15.61 -17.19 9.39
N SER A 53 -15.49 -17.97 8.31
CA SER A 53 -15.17 -17.51 6.95
C SER A 53 -16.13 -16.43 6.42
N ALA A 54 -17.35 -16.37 6.94
CA ALA A 54 -18.33 -15.34 6.64
C ALA A 54 -17.98 -13.99 7.30
N LYS A 55 -17.42 -13.99 8.51
CA LYS A 55 -16.94 -12.78 9.21
C LYS A 55 -15.77 -12.16 8.46
N ALA A 56 -14.81 -12.98 8.02
CA ALA A 56 -13.67 -12.54 7.22
C ALA A 56 -14.10 -11.89 5.89
N LYS A 57 -15.01 -12.54 5.14
CA LYS A 57 -15.53 -11.99 3.86
C LYS A 57 -16.24 -10.64 4.03
N ARG A 58 -16.99 -10.44 5.11
CA ARG A 58 -17.68 -9.16 5.38
C ARG A 58 -16.71 -8.03 5.69
N VAL A 59 -15.66 -8.32 6.47
CA VAL A 59 -14.58 -7.36 6.77
C VAL A 59 -13.84 -6.97 5.48
N GLU A 60 -13.53 -7.95 4.64
CA GLU A 60 -12.89 -7.74 3.34
C GLU A 60 -13.77 -6.87 2.41
N GLN A 61 -15.08 -7.13 2.35
CA GLN A 61 -16.03 -6.31 1.58
C GLN A 61 -16.13 -4.87 2.12
N ALA A 62 -16.12 -4.68 3.44
CA ALA A 62 -16.16 -3.36 4.05
C ALA A 62 -14.87 -2.56 3.79
N LEU A 63 -13.71 -3.21 3.88
CA LEU A 63 -12.40 -2.64 3.51
C LEU A 63 -12.38 -2.25 2.04
N ALA A 64 -12.79 -3.15 1.15
CA ALA A 64 -12.87 -2.89 -0.28
C ALA A 64 -13.78 -1.69 -0.60
N ALA A 65 -14.89 -1.51 0.11
CA ALA A 65 -15.78 -0.36 -0.10
C ALA A 65 -15.14 0.98 0.34
N ILE A 66 -14.35 1.00 1.41
CA ILE A 66 -13.62 2.19 1.88
C ILE A 66 -12.47 2.56 0.94
N MET A 67 -11.82 1.53 0.39
CA MET A 67 -10.64 1.64 -0.46
C MET A 67 -10.94 1.67 -1.97
N ALA A 68 -12.18 1.47 -2.40
CA ALA A 68 -12.54 1.59 -3.81
C ALA A 68 -12.47 3.06 -4.24
N PRO A 69 -11.98 3.38 -5.45
CA PRO A 69 -12.13 4.72 -6.05
C PRO A 69 -13.61 5.08 -6.15
N ALA A 70 -13.94 6.38 -6.04
CA ALA A 70 -15.32 6.86 -6.01
C ALA A 70 -16.17 6.31 -7.19
N PRO A 71 -17.47 5.99 -7.00
CA PRO A 71 -18.24 5.17 -7.94
C PRO A 71 -18.45 5.83 -9.31
N ASP A 72 -18.34 7.16 -9.37
CA ASP A 72 -18.47 7.97 -10.60
C ASP A 72 -17.12 8.42 -11.18
N ALA A 73 -16.00 7.97 -10.61
CA ALA A 73 -14.69 8.18 -11.21
C ALA A 73 -14.49 7.11 -12.29
N ALA A 74 -14.95 7.38 -13.53
CA ALA A 74 -14.40 6.69 -14.69
C ALA A 74 -12.86 6.67 -14.55
N PRO A 75 -12.16 5.58 -14.91
CA PRO A 75 -10.70 5.59 -14.87
C PRO A 75 -10.29 6.81 -15.66
N ALA A 76 -9.76 7.80 -14.97
CA ALA A 76 -9.29 8.98 -15.66
C ALA A 76 -8.24 8.39 -16.60
N ARG A 77 -8.43 8.51 -17.92
CA ARG A 77 -7.33 8.21 -18.83
C ARG A 77 -6.32 9.31 -18.56
N VAL A 78 -5.48 9.07 -17.56
CA VAL A 78 -4.60 10.07 -17.02
C VAL A 78 -3.45 10.16 -17.99
N THR A 79 -3.50 11.16 -18.86
CA THR A 79 -2.40 11.45 -19.79
C THR A 79 -1.27 12.11 -19.01
N PRO A 80 -0.08 11.50 -18.96
CA PRO A 80 1.03 12.06 -18.18
C PRO A 80 1.58 13.37 -18.78
N ASP A 81 2.24 14.19 -17.95
CA ASP A 81 3.15 15.31 -18.30
C ASP A 81 3.82 15.17 -19.68
N GLY A 82 3.77 16.06 -20.68
CA GLY A 82 4.47 15.85 -21.96
C GLY A 82 5.93 15.40 -21.83
N VAL A 83 6.72 16.07 -20.96
CA VAL A 83 8.14 15.71 -20.70
C VAL A 83 8.29 14.47 -19.82
N VAL A 84 7.32 14.18 -18.94
CA VAL A 84 7.36 13.03 -18.03
C VAL A 84 6.80 11.77 -18.70
N ALA A 85 5.82 11.92 -19.59
CA ALA A 85 5.18 10.90 -20.41
C ALA A 85 6.22 10.21 -21.27
N GLU A 86 7.17 10.96 -21.84
CA GLU A 86 8.34 10.42 -22.54
C GLU A 86 9.19 9.46 -21.70
N ARG A 87 9.05 9.52 -20.38
CA ARG A 87 9.81 8.73 -19.41
C ARG A 87 8.98 7.65 -18.71
N LEU A 88 7.73 7.42 -19.14
CA LEU A 88 6.86 6.40 -18.54
C LEU A 88 6.81 5.10 -19.35
N VAL A 89 6.82 3.97 -18.65
CA VAL A 89 6.83 2.61 -19.26
C VAL A 89 5.58 2.29 -20.08
N THR A 90 4.48 3.03 -19.89
CA THR A 90 3.23 2.84 -20.62
C THR A 90 3.14 3.65 -21.90
N THR A 91 4.16 4.46 -22.22
CA THR A 91 4.19 5.21 -23.48
C THR A 91 5.19 4.58 -24.43
N ASP A 92 4.86 4.59 -25.72
CA ASP A 92 5.73 4.06 -26.79
C ASP A 92 7.03 4.87 -26.98
N ARG A 93 7.22 5.94 -26.18
CA ARG A 93 8.36 6.84 -26.27
C ARG A 93 9.56 6.41 -25.43
N LEU A 94 9.36 5.50 -24.47
CA LEU A 94 10.45 4.97 -23.66
C LEU A 94 11.21 3.88 -24.43
N ASP A 95 12.54 3.90 -24.40
CA ASP A 95 13.32 2.89 -25.08
C ASP A 95 13.12 1.50 -24.42
N PHE A 96 13.12 0.46 -25.25
CA PHE A 96 12.90 -0.91 -24.81
C PHE A 96 13.83 -1.34 -23.67
N SER A 97 15.09 -0.90 -23.68
CA SER A 97 16.04 -1.30 -22.65
C SER A 97 15.68 -0.75 -21.27
N THR A 98 15.15 0.48 -21.22
CA THR A 98 14.66 1.09 -19.97
C THR A 98 13.41 0.40 -19.47
N VAL A 99 12.47 0.04 -20.35
CA VAL A 99 11.28 -0.76 -20.00
C VAL A 99 11.70 -2.09 -19.38
N GLU A 100 12.68 -2.78 -19.97
CA GLU A 100 13.21 -4.04 -19.44
C GLU A 100 13.88 -3.89 -18.06
N GLN A 101 14.53 -2.76 -17.75
CA GLN A 101 15.06 -2.53 -16.39
C GLN A 101 13.93 -2.47 -15.36
N TYR A 102 12.82 -1.80 -15.67
CA TYR A 102 11.67 -1.75 -14.76
C TYR A 102 10.98 -3.12 -14.63
N ARG A 103 10.90 -3.91 -15.71
CA ARG A 103 10.42 -5.30 -15.65
C ARG A 103 11.31 -6.18 -14.77
N LYS A 104 12.63 -6.02 -14.84
CA LYS A 104 13.58 -6.72 -13.95
C LYS A 104 13.43 -6.30 -12.49
N LEU A 105 13.24 -5.01 -12.22
CA LEU A 105 12.94 -4.52 -10.87
C LEU A 105 11.63 -5.11 -10.33
N ALA A 106 10.58 -5.13 -11.15
CA ALA A 106 9.30 -5.74 -10.81
C ALA A 106 9.41 -7.26 -10.57
N ALA A 107 10.21 -7.98 -11.37
CA ALA A 107 10.48 -9.40 -11.16
C ALA A 107 11.21 -9.67 -9.83
N THR A 108 12.17 -8.81 -9.48
CA THR A 108 12.90 -8.88 -8.19
C THR A 108 11.93 -8.73 -7.02
N LEU A 109 10.99 -7.79 -7.12
CA LEU A 109 9.93 -7.59 -6.12
C LEU A 109 8.98 -8.77 -6.03
N HIS A 110 8.53 -9.29 -7.16
CA HIS A 110 7.66 -10.46 -7.19
C HIS A 110 8.32 -11.67 -6.51
N HIS A 111 9.61 -11.91 -6.77
CA HIS A 111 10.35 -12.97 -6.09
C HIS A 111 10.46 -12.72 -4.58
N ALA A 112 10.81 -11.50 -4.17
CA ALA A 112 10.89 -11.13 -2.76
C ALA A 112 9.53 -11.23 -2.03
N GLN A 113 8.42 -10.95 -2.72
CA GLN A 113 7.06 -11.14 -2.19
C GLN A 113 6.76 -12.62 -1.95
N VAL A 114 7.13 -13.52 -2.87
CA VAL A 114 6.93 -14.97 -2.68
C VAL A 114 7.75 -15.49 -1.49
N GLU A 115 8.97 -15.00 -1.30
CA GLU A 115 9.85 -15.48 -0.21
C GLU A 115 9.53 -14.89 1.17
N ARG A 116 9.13 -13.61 1.22
CA ARG A 116 9.05 -12.83 2.47
C ARG A 116 7.67 -12.22 2.73
N ASP A 117 6.67 -12.54 1.91
CA ASP A 117 5.29 -12.00 1.96
C ASP A 117 5.25 -10.46 1.98
N LEU A 118 6.14 -9.83 1.20
CA LEU A 118 6.22 -8.37 1.11
C LEU A 118 5.02 -7.80 0.35
N LYS A 119 4.44 -6.71 0.84
CA LYS A 119 3.37 -5.97 0.15
C LYS A 119 3.60 -4.47 0.12
N VAL A 120 4.21 -3.92 1.16
CA VAL A 120 4.43 -2.48 1.30
C VAL A 120 5.90 -2.16 1.01
N VAL A 121 6.14 -1.43 -0.07
CA VAL A 121 7.49 -1.07 -0.51
C VAL A 121 7.61 0.44 -0.57
N MET A 122 8.54 0.98 0.20
CA MET A 122 8.90 2.38 0.06
C MET A 122 9.94 2.57 -1.03
N VAL A 123 9.85 3.69 -1.76
CA VAL A 123 10.88 4.16 -2.68
C VAL A 123 11.42 5.48 -2.15
N SER A 124 12.72 5.54 -1.91
CA SER A 124 13.39 6.73 -1.40
C SER A 124 14.71 6.98 -2.13
N SER A 125 15.36 8.09 -1.83
CA SER A 125 16.67 8.45 -2.35
C SER A 125 17.53 9.12 -1.29
N ALA A 126 18.84 9.19 -1.52
CA ALA A 126 19.72 9.91 -0.61
C ALA A 126 19.46 11.44 -0.66
N VAL A 127 19.22 11.99 -1.84
CA VAL A 127 18.99 13.43 -2.03
C VAL A 127 17.80 13.71 -2.94
N SER A 128 17.30 14.96 -2.89
CA SER A 128 16.22 15.41 -3.77
C SER A 128 16.62 15.32 -5.25
N GLY A 129 15.66 14.92 -6.06
CA GLY A 129 15.80 14.89 -7.51
C GLY A 129 16.65 13.73 -8.02
N ASP A 130 16.83 12.63 -7.28
CA ASP A 130 17.47 11.41 -7.81
C ASP A 130 16.53 10.57 -8.69
N GLY A 131 15.26 10.97 -8.78
CA GLY A 131 14.25 10.34 -9.62
C GLY A 131 13.42 9.28 -8.91
N LYS A 132 13.33 9.36 -7.57
CA LYS A 132 12.48 8.51 -6.72
C LYS A 132 11.03 8.43 -7.23
N THR A 133 10.39 9.57 -7.50
CA THR A 133 9.00 9.65 -7.97
C THR A 133 8.81 9.05 -9.37
N LEU A 134 9.75 9.28 -10.27
CA LEU A 134 9.72 8.66 -11.60
C LEU A 134 9.87 7.14 -11.49
N THR A 135 10.79 6.69 -10.62
CA THR A 135 11.06 5.28 -10.39
C THR A 135 9.87 4.58 -9.74
N SER A 136 9.27 5.16 -8.68
CA SER A 136 8.09 4.63 -8.00
C SER A 136 6.88 4.59 -8.92
N THR A 137 6.68 5.64 -9.74
CA THR A 137 5.60 5.66 -10.74
C THR A 137 5.77 4.57 -11.79
N ASN A 138 6.95 4.46 -12.41
CA ASN A 138 7.21 3.45 -13.43
C ASN A 138 7.17 2.03 -12.89
N LEU A 139 7.64 1.83 -11.67
CA LEU A 139 7.52 0.55 -10.99
C LEU A 139 6.05 0.19 -10.75
N ALA A 140 5.24 1.11 -10.24
CA ALA A 140 3.82 0.90 -10.02
C ALA A 140 3.09 0.59 -11.34
N LEU A 141 3.36 1.36 -12.39
CA LEU A 141 2.84 1.11 -13.75
C LEU A 141 3.25 -0.27 -14.26
N THR A 142 4.53 -0.66 -14.10
CA THR A 142 5.00 -1.98 -14.56
C THR A 142 4.30 -3.11 -13.84
N LEU A 143 4.19 -3.05 -12.50
CA LEU A 143 3.47 -4.04 -11.70
C LEU A 143 1.99 -4.12 -12.08
N SER A 144 1.36 -2.98 -12.37
CA SER A 144 -0.06 -2.93 -12.77
C SER A 144 -0.28 -3.43 -14.20
N GLU A 145 0.44 -2.92 -15.19
CA GLU A 145 0.15 -3.16 -16.60
C GLU A 145 0.83 -4.42 -17.14
N SER A 146 2.06 -4.72 -16.71
CA SER A 146 2.76 -5.93 -17.18
C SER A 146 2.41 -7.18 -16.37
N TYR A 147 2.13 -7.02 -15.07
CA TYR A 147 1.85 -8.16 -14.16
C TYR A 147 0.39 -8.23 -13.69
N HIS A 148 -0.46 -7.28 -14.07
CA HIS A 148 -1.90 -7.27 -13.76
C HIS A 148 -2.18 -7.35 -12.25
N ARG A 149 -1.29 -6.74 -11.45
CA ARG A 149 -1.43 -6.66 -10.00
C ARG A 149 -2.17 -5.41 -9.61
N ARG A 150 -3.04 -5.49 -8.61
CA ARG A 150 -3.68 -4.30 -8.05
C ARG A 150 -2.64 -3.53 -7.23
N VAL A 151 -2.25 -2.36 -7.73
CA VAL A 151 -1.23 -1.51 -7.12
C VAL A 151 -1.86 -0.23 -6.59
N LEU A 152 -1.47 0.16 -5.37
CA LEU A 152 -1.67 1.50 -4.85
C LEU A 152 -0.34 2.25 -4.80
N LEU A 153 -0.25 3.39 -5.48
CA LEU A 153 0.86 4.34 -5.34
C LEU A 153 0.45 5.50 -4.42
N ILE A 154 1.16 5.66 -3.31
CA ILE A 154 0.94 6.73 -2.32
C ILE A 154 2.05 7.79 -2.46
N ASP A 155 1.69 9.05 -2.71
CA ASP A 155 2.60 10.19 -2.63
C ASP A 155 2.71 10.65 -1.17
N ALA A 156 3.74 10.19 -0.47
CA ALA A 156 4.03 10.53 0.93
C ALA A 156 5.12 11.61 1.06
N ASP A 157 5.57 12.23 -0.05
CA ASP A 157 6.38 13.45 -0.02
C ASP A 157 5.46 14.66 0.18
N LEU A 158 4.87 14.76 1.37
CA LEU A 158 3.90 15.80 1.75
C LEU A 158 4.48 17.23 1.68
N ARG A 159 5.81 17.38 1.71
CA ARG A 159 6.47 18.69 1.60
C ARG A 159 6.57 19.16 0.15
N ARG A 160 6.92 18.25 -0.77
CA ARG A 160 7.13 18.55 -2.19
C ARG A 160 6.49 17.48 -3.07
N PRO A 161 5.15 17.37 -3.03
CA PRO A 161 4.46 16.31 -3.74
C PRO A 161 4.62 16.47 -5.24
N SER A 162 4.70 15.34 -5.95
CA SER A 162 5.08 15.34 -7.36
C SER A 162 4.39 14.29 -8.21
N VAL A 163 3.76 13.28 -7.62
CA VAL A 163 3.00 12.25 -8.36
C VAL A 163 1.86 12.90 -9.16
N HIS A 164 1.15 13.85 -8.56
CA HIS A 164 0.08 14.58 -9.25
C HIS A 164 0.56 15.29 -10.53
N ARG A 165 1.82 15.74 -10.60
CA ARG A 165 2.38 16.40 -11.79
C ARG A 165 2.69 15.39 -12.88
N VAL A 166 3.25 14.24 -12.51
CA VAL A 166 3.50 13.11 -13.44
C VAL A 166 2.21 12.78 -14.18
N PHE A 167 1.11 12.75 -13.45
CA PHE A 167 -0.21 12.38 -13.91
C PHE A 167 -1.10 13.57 -14.33
N GLN A 168 -0.63 14.82 -14.37
CA GLN A 168 -1.46 16.00 -14.69
C GLN A 168 -2.77 16.12 -13.87
N LEU A 169 -2.76 15.67 -12.61
CA LEU A 169 -3.92 15.70 -11.72
C LEU A 169 -3.92 16.93 -10.82
N LYS A 170 -5.12 17.36 -10.43
CA LYS A 170 -5.29 18.35 -9.37
C LYS A 170 -4.95 17.71 -8.02
N ASN A 171 -4.12 18.38 -7.23
CA ASN A 171 -3.68 17.91 -5.91
C ASN A 171 -4.44 18.59 -4.76
N ALA A 172 -5.77 18.71 -4.91
CA ALA A 172 -6.62 19.49 -4.00
C ALA A 172 -7.05 18.70 -2.74
N GLY A 173 -6.88 17.38 -2.75
CA GLY A 173 -7.18 16.50 -1.63
C GLY A 173 -6.43 15.18 -1.77
N GLY A 174 -5.88 14.68 -0.67
CA GLY A 174 -5.05 13.49 -0.67
C GLY A 174 -4.71 13.00 0.72
N LEU A 175 -3.50 12.45 0.87
CA LEU A 175 -2.98 11.90 2.11
C LEU A 175 -2.99 12.94 3.24
N SER A 176 -2.56 14.18 2.99
CA SER A 176 -2.52 15.27 3.98
C SER A 176 -3.89 15.54 4.61
N GLU A 177 -4.93 15.73 3.78
CA GLU A 177 -6.30 15.90 4.27
C GLU A 177 -6.84 14.63 4.94
N CYS A 178 -6.41 13.45 4.48
CA CYS A 178 -6.78 12.20 5.15
C CYS A 178 -6.20 12.10 6.54
N LEU A 179 -4.97 12.53 6.77
CA LEU A 179 -4.30 12.41 8.07
C LEU A 179 -4.85 13.42 9.09
N THR A 180 -5.35 14.57 8.63
CA THR A 180 -5.86 15.65 9.48
C THR A 180 -7.37 15.62 9.71
N ALA A 181 -8.14 14.89 8.89
CA ALA A 181 -9.59 14.85 9.03
C ALA A 181 -10.06 14.23 10.35
N GLU A 182 -10.95 14.89 11.08
CA GLU A 182 -11.52 14.39 12.35
C GLU A 182 -12.40 13.14 12.16
N THR A 183 -12.93 12.96 10.95
CA THR A 183 -13.79 11.82 10.59
C THR A 183 -13.12 10.91 9.56
N GLU A 184 -13.38 9.62 9.66
CA GLU A 184 -12.96 8.62 8.68
C GLU A 184 -13.80 8.74 7.41
N ARG A 185 -13.27 9.46 6.41
CA ARG A 185 -13.83 9.57 5.06
C ARG A 185 -13.28 8.44 4.18
N ARG A 186 -13.99 8.17 3.08
CA ARG A 186 -13.48 7.32 1.99
C ARG A 186 -12.12 7.86 1.54
N LEU A 187 -11.18 6.97 1.23
CA LEU A 187 -9.87 7.40 0.77
C LEU A 187 -10.02 8.10 -0.61
N PRO A 188 -9.38 9.25 -0.83
CA PRO A 188 -9.45 10.01 -2.07
C PRO A 188 -8.54 9.38 -3.12
N LEU A 189 -8.88 8.14 -3.53
CA LEU A 189 -8.13 7.43 -4.54
C LEU A 189 -8.54 7.89 -5.94
N VAL A 190 -7.54 8.10 -6.79
CA VAL A 190 -7.72 8.34 -8.23
C VAL A 190 -7.31 7.07 -8.97
N GLN A 191 -8.21 6.53 -9.78
CA GLN A 191 -7.90 5.38 -10.63
C GLN A 191 -7.15 5.86 -11.88
N ALA A 192 -5.89 5.45 -12.03
CA ALA A 192 -5.04 5.82 -13.16
C ALA A 192 -5.09 4.79 -14.30
N THR A 193 -5.18 3.51 -13.95
CA THR A 193 -5.39 2.39 -14.89
C THR A 193 -6.38 1.39 -14.28
N PRO A 194 -6.81 0.32 -14.99
CA PRO A 194 -7.63 -0.73 -14.38
C PRO A 194 -7.02 -1.36 -13.12
N TYR A 195 -5.68 -1.39 -13.03
CA TYR A 195 -4.95 -2.04 -11.95
C TYR A 195 -4.13 -1.08 -11.08
N LEU A 196 -3.99 0.20 -11.46
CA LEU A 196 -3.27 1.22 -10.68
C LEU A 196 -4.22 2.25 -10.07
N SER A 197 -4.21 2.33 -8.74
CA SER A 197 -4.81 3.41 -7.96
C SER A 197 -3.74 4.34 -7.40
N LEU A 198 -4.06 5.63 -7.31
CA LEU A 198 -3.19 6.68 -6.78
C LEU A 198 -3.81 7.29 -5.54
N MET A 199 -3.02 7.43 -4.48
CA MET A 199 -3.30 8.35 -3.38
C MET A 199 -2.34 9.52 -3.48
N LEU A 200 -2.84 10.65 -3.97
CA LEU A 200 -2.05 11.88 -4.05
C LEU A 200 -1.75 12.42 -2.65
N ALA A 201 -0.73 13.26 -2.54
CA ALA A 201 -0.34 13.84 -1.25
C ALA A 201 -1.37 14.81 -0.69
N GLY A 202 -2.13 15.50 -1.56
CA GLY A 202 -2.97 16.63 -1.15
C GLY A 202 -2.16 17.91 -0.98
N ARG A 203 -2.69 18.89 -0.25
CA ARG A 203 -2.02 20.18 -0.08
C ARG A 203 -0.67 20.01 0.63
N PRO A 204 0.40 20.68 0.16
CA PRO A 204 1.69 20.62 0.82
C PRO A 204 1.58 21.00 2.29
N ASP A 205 2.20 20.20 3.15
CA ASP A 205 2.18 20.37 4.60
C ASP A 205 3.55 20.89 5.08
N SER A 206 3.55 21.93 5.91
CA SER A 206 4.77 22.45 6.53
C SER A 206 5.27 21.57 7.69
N ASP A 207 4.37 20.82 8.35
CA ASP A 207 4.71 19.87 9.42
C ASP A 207 4.12 18.45 9.20
N PRO A 208 4.57 17.74 8.17
CA PRO A 208 4.07 16.42 7.80
C PRO A 208 4.34 15.32 8.85
N MET A 209 5.26 15.56 9.78
CA MET A 209 5.62 14.58 10.81
C MET A 209 4.44 14.23 11.71
N SER A 210 3.62 15.22 12.06
CA SER A 210 2.43 15.04 12.90
C SER A 210 1.45 14.04 12.28
N GLY A 211 1.19 14.16 10.97
CA GLY A 211 0.35 13.23 10.22
C GLY A 211 0.98 11.86 10.04
N LEU A 212 2.26 11.82 9.64
CA LEU A 212 2.96 10.57 9.30
C LEU A 212 3.23 9.66 10.52
N THR A 213 3.38 10.23 11.71
CA THR A 213 3.52 9.46 12.97
C THR A 213 2.19 8.91 13.51
N SER A 214 1.06 9.39 12.99
CA SER A 214 -0.25 9.08 13.55
C SER A 214 -0.62 7.59 13.40
N ASN A 215 -1.43 7.09 14.34
CA ASN A 215 -2.07 5.77 14.22
C ASN A 215 -2.91 5.64 12.93
N ARG A 216 -3.37 6.78 12.42
CA ARG A 216 -4.14 6.84 11.17
C ARG A 216 -3.30 6.45 9.96
N MET A 217 -2.04 6.90 9.88
CA MET A 217 -1.14 6.49 8.79
C MET A 217 -0.87 4.99 8.82
N ARG A 218 -0.56 4.44 10.01
CA ARG A 218 -0.34 2.99 10.19
C ARG A 218 -1.54 2.18 9.74
N ARG A 219 -2.73 2.61 10.15
CA ARG A 219 -3.98 1.95 9.76
C ARG A 219 -4.24 2.05 8.27
N LEU A 220 -4.04 3.23 7.66
CA LEU A 220 -4.19 3.41 6.22
C LEU A 220 -3.29 2.45 5.43
N VAL A 221 -2.01 2.32 5.83
CA VAL A 221 -1.07 1.40 5.19
C VAL A 221 -1.50 -0.07 5.40
N GLY A 222 -1.97 -0.43 6.59
CA GLY A 222 -2.47 -1.78 6.89
C GLY A 222 -3.72 -2.15 6.08
N GLU A 223 -4.70 -1.23 5.99
CA GLU A 223 -5.89 -1.41 5.16
C GLU A 223 -5.51 -1.53 3.67
N ALA A 224 -4.55 -0.72 3.22
CA ALA A 224 -4.02 -0.80 1.86
C ALA A 224 -3.34 -2.13 1.56
N ALA A 225 -2.52 -2.65 2.46
CA ALA A 225 -1.86 -3.94 2.30
C ALA A 225 -2.85 -5.12 2.30
N ALA A 226 -4.01 -4.96 2.93
CA ALA A 226 -5.09 -5.95 2.89
C ALA A 226 -5.86 -5.93 1.55
N THR A 227 -5.95 -4.77 0.90
CA THR A 227 -6.78 -4.59 -0.30
C THR A 227 -6.00 -4.69 -1.61
N PHE A 228 -4.77 -4.22 -1.64
CA PHE A 228 -3.91 -4.20 -2.83
C PHE A 228 -2.87 -5.31 -2.77
N ASP A 229 -2.46 -5.77 -3.95
CA ASP A 229 -1.40 -6.78 -4.07
C ASP A 229 -0.02 -6.13 -3.83
N TRP A 230 0.09 -4.83 -4.13
CA TRP A 230 1.26 -4.00 -3.84
C TRP A 230 0.87 -2.59 -3.38
N VAL A 231 1.54 -2.09 -2.35
CA VAL A 231 1.48 -0.69 -1.91
C VAL A 231 2.86 -0.07 -2.08
N ILE A 232 2.99 0.84 -3.05
CA ILE A 232 4.22 1.57 -3.32
C ILE A 232 4.12 2.95 -2.67
N ILE A 233 5.06 3.30 -1.81
CA ILE A 233 5.09 4.60 -1.13
C ILE A 233 6.23 5.45 -1.71
N ASP A 234 5.90 6.53 -2.41
CA ASP A 234 6.89 7.55 -2.81
C ASP A 234 7.19 8.43 -1.60
N THR A 235 8.47 8.51 -1.20
CA THR A 235 8.86 9.14 0.07
C THR A 235 9.86 10.27 -0.15
N PRO A 236 9.96 11.27 0.75
CA PRO A 236 11.01 12.27 0.68
C PRO A 236 12.42 11.63 0.81
N PRO A 237 13.51 12.35 0.47
CA PRO A 237 14.87 11.81 0.58
C PRO A 237 15.26 11.47 2.03
N VAL A 238 15.77 10.26 2.25
CA VAL A 238 15.97 9.69 3.59
C VAL A 238 17.09 10.33 4.41
N VAL A 239 18.12 10.90 3.76
CA VAL A 239 19.24 11.51 4.48
C VAL A 239 18.87 12.88 5.03
N LEU A 240 17.99 13.60 4.34
CA LEU A 240 17.68 14.98 4.66
C LEU A 240 16.47 15.11 5.58
N MET A 241 15.52 14.17 5.49
CA MET A 241 14.20 14.32 6.09
C MET A 241 13.89 13.14 7.03
N PRO A 242 13.65 13.38 8.33
CA PRO A 242 13.28 12.35 9.30
C PRO A 242 11.98 11.60 8.93
N ASP A 243 11.09 12.26 8.21
CA ASP A 243 9.79 11.77 7.72
C ASP A 243 9.92 10.40 7.02
N ALA A 244 10.99 10.20 6.26
CA ALA A 244 11.24 8.95 5.53
C ALA A 244 11.49 7.75 6.46
N ASN A 245 12.06 7.96 7.66
CA ASN A 245 12.34 6.89 8.61
C ASN A 245 11.07 6.35 9.26
N LEU A 246 10.08 7.22 9.46
CA LEU A 246 8.77 6.82 9.97
C LEU A 246 8.04 5.95 8.95
N LEU A 247 8.08 6.36 7.68
CA LEU A 247 7.56 5.58 6.56
C LEU A 247 8.30 4.25 6.42
N ALA A 248 9.62 4.25 6.62
CA ALA A 248 10.40 3.03 6.65
C ALA A 248 9.90 2.06 7.72
N ALA A 249 9.50 2.51 8.91
CA ALA A 249 8.94 1.62 9.94
C ALA A 249 7.60 0.97 9.56
N MET A 250 6.88 1.52 8.58
CA MET A 250 5.58 1.01 8.10
C MET A 250 5.69 0.21 6.79
N ALA A 251 6.82 0.28 6.09
CA ALA A 251 7.09 -0.52 4.91
C ALA A 251 7.73 -1.87 5.28
N ASP A 252 7.51 -2.91 4.49
CA ASP A 252 8.17 -4.21 4.65
C ASP A 252 9.60 -4.12 4.10
N ALA A 253 9.78 -3.37 3.02
CA ALA A 253 11.04 -3.24 2.31
C ALA A 253 11.22 -1.85 1.67
N ALA A 254 12.46 -1.55 1.28
CA ALA A 254 12.84 -0.28 0.66
C ALA A 254 13.61 -0.50 -0.65
N ILE A 255 13.34 0.37 -1.62
CA ILE A 255 14.16 0.56 -2.82
C ILE A 255 14.88 1.90 -2.69
N LEU A 256 16.21 1.86 -2.80
CA LEU A 256 17.04 3.05 -2.77
C LEU A 256 17.37 3.51 -4.19
N VAL A 257 16.93 4.72 -4.54
CA VAL A 257 17.23 5.35 -5.83
C VAL A 257 18.44 6.26 -5.70
N ILE A 258 19.41 6.10 -6.61
CA ILE A 258 20.68 6.82 -6.63
C ILE A 258 20.84 7.50 -7.99
N GLY A 259 21.15 8.80 -8.02
CA GLY A 259 21.48 9.51 -9.24
C GLY A 259 22.93 9.23 -9.68
N ALA A 260 23.12 8.52 -10.79
CA ALA A 260 24.42 8.28 -11.40
C ALA A 260 25.14 9.60 -11.69
N GLY A 261 26.42 9.68 -11.33
CA GLY A 261 27.25 10.87 -11.50
C GLY A 261 26.83 12.10 -10.67
N LYS A 262 25.75 12.00 -9.87
CA LYS A 262 25.16 13.11 -9.12
C LYS A 262 25.24 12.91 -7.61
N THR A 263 24.88 11.73 -7.12
CA THR A 263 24.75 11.47 -5.68
C THR A 263 26.11 11.09 -5.08
N PRO A 264 26.66 11.86 -4.12
CA PRO A 264 27.94 11.53 -3.49
C PRO A 264 27.90 10.23 -2.69
N TYR A 265 28.96 9.42 -2.79
CA TYR A 265 29.06 8.12 -2.10
C TYR A 265 28.83 8.20 -0.58
N LYS A 266 29.30 9.28 0.06
CA LYS A 266 29.06 9.52 1.50
C LYS A 266 27.58 9.63 1.83
N LEU A 267 26.78 10.24 0.96
CA LEU A 267 25.32 10.35 1.16
C LEU A 267 24.61 9.04 0.87
N ILE A 268 25.11 8.24 -0.08
CA ILE A 268 24.61 6.87 -0.31
C ILE A 268 24.82 6.01 0.93
N THR A 269 26.02 6.04 1.52
CA THR A 269 26.35 5.28 2.74
C THR A 269 25.43 5.67 3.88
N ARG A 270 25.25 6.98 4.12
CA ARG A 270 24.29 7.48 5.12
C ARG A 270 22.86 7.01 4.85
N ALA A 271 22.41 7.03 3.61
CA ALA A 271 21.06 6.56 3.26
C ALA A 271 20.88 5.06 3.59
N VAL A 272 21.91 4.25 3.30
CA VAL A 272 21.92 2.81 3.63
C VAL A 272 21.88 2.59 5.13
N ASP A 273 22.68 3.32 5.90
CA ASP A 273 22.73 3.21 7.35
C ASP A 273 21.40 3.64 7.98
N THR A 274 20.81 4.73 7.49
CA THR A 274 19.52 5.23 7.98
C THR A 274 18.36 4.28 7.69
N LEU A 275 18.28 3.70 6.48
CA LEU A 275 17.21 2.74 6.12
C LEU A 275 17.42 1.35 6.76
N GLY A 276 18.67 0.99 7.03
CA GLY A 276 19.08 -0.34 7.45
C GLY A 276 19.23 -1.30 6.27
N ARG A 277 20.39 -1.96 6.19
CA ARG A 277 20.75 -2.86 5.08
C ARG A 277 19.73 -3.98 4.84
N GLY A 278 19.21 -4.59 5.90
CA GLY A 278 18.22 -5.68 5.78
C GLY A 278 16.86 -5.26 5.22
N LYS A 279 16.57 -3.96 5.23
CA LYS A 279 15.34 -3.39 4.68
C LYS A 279 15.45 -3.09 3.20
N ILE A 280 16.65 -2.82 2.70
CA ILE A 280 16.89 -2.49 1.30
C ILE A 280 16.92 -3.78 0.49
N ILE A 281 15.92 -3.97 -0.36
CA ILE A 281 15.80 -5.15 -1.23
C ILE A 281 16.31 -4.89 -2.65
N GLY A 282 16.57 -3.63 -3.00
CA GLY A 282 17.06 -3.25 -4.30
C GLY A 282 17.59 -1.83 -4.34
N VAL A 283 18.51 -1.59 -5.29
CA VAL A 283 19.07 -0.28 -5.58
C VAL A 283 18.82 0.03 -7.05
N VAL A 284 18.28 1.22 -7.33
CA VAL A 284 18.10 1.72 -8.69
C VAL A 284 19.12 2.81 -8.95
N LEU A 285 20.04 2.54 -9.86
CA LEU A 285 20.96 3.56 -10.38
C LEU A 285 20.28 4.28 -11.55
N ASN A 286 19.84 5.51 -11.32
CA ASN A 286 19.10 6.32 -12.29
C ASN A 286 20.02 7.33 -13.00
N ARG A 287 19.63 7.81 -14.19
CA ARG A 287 20.41 8.73 -15.05
C ARG A 287 21.75 8.18 -15.55
N VAL A 288 21.82 6.88 -15.78
CA VAL A 288 23.03 6.26 -16.32
C VAL A 288 23.20 6.68 -17.78
N ASP A 289 24.37 7.21 -18.15
CA ASP A 289 24.72 7.40 -19.55
C ASP A 289 25.02 6.03 -20.16
N ARG A 290 24.26 5.64 -21.20
CA ARG A 290 24.39 4.35 -21.90
C ARG A 290 25.81 4.13 -22.43
N ARG A 291 26.55 5.20 -22.76
CA ARG A 291 27.95 5.13 -23.18
C ARG A 291 28.88 4.59 -22.09
N ASN A 292 28.52 4.81 -20.83
CA ASN A 292 29.30 4.37 -19.66
C ASN A 292 28.89 2.98 -19.16
N VAL A 293 27.90 2.32 -19.78
CA VAL A 293 27.44 0.96 -19.42
C VAL A 293 28.24 -0.14 -20.13
N ALA A 294 29.16 0.23 -21.04
CA ALA A 294 29.95 -0.68 -21.87
C ALA A 294 30.94 -1.59 -21.10
N GLY A 295 30.95 -1.58 -19.77
CA GLY A 295 31.88 -2.33 -18.91
C GLY A 295 31.33 -3.58 -18.21
N GLY A 296 30.08 -3.99 -18.42
CA GLY A 296 29.57 -5.20 -17.75
C GLY A 296 28.19 -5.66 -18.20
N TYR A 297 28.17 -6.71 -19.03
CA TYR A 297 27.03 -7.58 -19.35
C TYR A 297 25.90 -6.98 -20.20
N THR A 298 26.16 -6.98 -21.51
CA THR A 298 25.29 -7.41 -22.62
C THR A 298 23.78 -7.08 -22.53
N TYR A 299 23.37 -6.02 -23.24
CA TYR A 299 21.97 -5.72 -23.59
C TYR A 299 21.75 -5.72 -25.12
N GLY A 300 22.44 -6.62 -25.84
CA GLY A 300 22.45 -6.63 -27.31
C GLY A 300 21.58 -7.68 -28.00
N TYR A 301 20.89 -8.58 -27.28
CA TYR A 301 20.36 -9.81 -27.90
C TYR A 301 18.86 -9.86 -28.23
N TYR A 302 18.06 -8.84 -27.88
CA TYR A 302 16.60 -8.83 -28.16
C TYR A 302 16.07 -7.50 -28.72
N GLY A 303 16.91 -6.76 -29.46
CA GLY A 303 16.61 -5.41 -29.94
C GLY A 303 16.50 -5.27 -31.45
N GLU A 304 16.00 -6.26 -32.18
CA GLU A 304 15.57 -6.09 -33.57
C GLU A 304 14.28 -6.88 -33.82
N ARG A 305 13.16 -6.15 -33.86
CA ARG A 305 12.04 -6.32 -34.80
C ARG A 305 11.07 -5.16 -34.67
#